data_AF-A0A7W3ZQK9-F1
#
_entry.id   AF-A0A7W3ZQK9-F1
#
_cell.length_a   1.000
_cell.length_b   1.000
_cell.length_c   1.000
_cell.angle_alpha   90.00
_cell.angle_beta   90.00
_cell.angle_gamma   90.00
#
_symmetry.space_group_name_H-M   'P 1'
#
loop_
_entity.id
_entity.type
_entity.pdbx_description
1 polymer ?
#
loop_
_entity_poly.entity_id
_entity_poly.type
_entity_poly.pdbx_seq_one_letter_code
_entity_poly.pdbx_strand_id
1 'polypeptide(L)'
;AALLEGGLPAIELTLRTPVAMEALAMLKRELPDVVVGAGTVLTVEQMQQSIDAGADFLVTPGTPPALADALAAAPLPVVPGAATPTELLSLYARGFRVCKLFPATAVGGLAMIKGLAGPVADLKLCPTGGITENTAAEYL
;
A
#
# COMPACT_ATOMS: atom_id res chain seq x y z
N ALA A 1 -18.16 9.89 4.94
CA ALA A 1 -19.39 10.30 4.23
C ALA A 1 -19.13 10.51 2.74
N ALA A 2 -18.56 11.63 2.31
CA ALA A 2 -18.42 11.97 0.87
C ALA A 2 -17.76 10.88 -0.01
N LEU A 3 -16.64 10.28 0.42
CA LEU A 3 -15.98 9.20 -0.36
C LEU A 3 -16.88 7.96 -0.50
N LEU A 4 -17.59 7.57 0.56
CA LEU A 4 -18.54 6.47 0.52
C LEU A 4 -19.71 6.76 -0.41
N GLU A 5 -20.30 7.96 -0.31
CA GLU A 5 -21.39 8.41 -1.18
C GLU A 5 -20.97 8.45 -2.65
N GLY A 6 -19.69 8.75 -2.91
CA GLY A 6 -19.07 8.67 -4.23
C GLY A 6 -18.67 7.26 -4.67
N GLY A 7 -18.98 6.21 -3.90
CA GLY A 7 -18.67 4.82 -4.27
C GLY A 7 -17.23 4.39 -4.03
N LEU A 8 -16.47 5.10 -3.18
CA LEU A 8 -15.09 4.79 -2.80
C LEU A 8 -15.03 4.33 -1.33
N PRO A 9 -15.22 3.01 -1.05
CA PRO A 9 -15.34 2.49 0.32
C PRO A 9 -14.00 2.19 1.01
N ALA A 10 -12.88 2.53 0.38
CA ALA A 10 -11.54 2.27 0.90
C ALA A 10 -10.69 3.55 0.97
N ILE A 11 -9.92 3.69 2.05
CA ILE A 11 -9.05 4.84 2.32
C ILE A 11 -7.66 4.35 2.74
N GLU A 12 -6.60 4.86 2.09
CA GLU A 12 -5.24 4.83 2.62
C GLU A 12 -4.96 6.14 3.36
N LEU A 13 -4.91 6.11 4.70
CA LEU A 13 -4.56 7.27 5.51
C LEU A 13 -3.04 7.34 5.70
N THR A 14 -2.39 8.35 5.12
CA THR A 14 -0.92 8.47 5.21
C THR A 14 -0.46 8.99 6.57
N LEU A 15 0.50 8.31 7.21
CA LEU A 15 1.16 8.69 8.46
C LEU A 15 2.16 9.84 8.30
N ARG A 16 1.74 10.92 7.63
CA ARG A 16 2.57 12.10 7.33
C ARG A 16 2.21 13.33 8.15
N THR A 17 1.26 13.19 9.08
CA THR A 17 0.83 14.25 9.99
C THR A 17 0.77 13.71 11.42
N PRO A 18 0.99 14.56 12.44
CA PRO A 18 0.93 14.13 13.84
C PRO A 18 -0.43 13.54 14.26
N VAL A 19 -1.51 13.95 13.60
CA VAL A 19 -2.89 13.52 13.91
C VAL A 19 -3.30 12.23 13.20
N ALA A 20 -2.44 11.64 12.35
CA ALA A 20 -2.84 10.52 11.50
C ALA A 20 -3.32 9.29 12.28
N MET A 21 -2.67 8.94 13.39
CA MET A 21 -3.08 7.79 14.23
C MET A 21 -4.43 8.03 14.92
N GLU A 22 -4.66 9.25 15.43
CA GLU A 22 -5.93 9.63 16.03
C GLU A 22 -7.06 9.63 14.98
N ALA A 23 -6.78 10.15 13.79
CA ALA A 23 -7.72 10.14 12.67
C ALA A 23 -8.05 8.71 12.22
N LEU A 24 -7.08 7.79 12.18
CA LEU A 24 -7.31 6.38 11.90
C LEU A 24 -8.30 5.77 12.90
N ALA A 25 -8.01 5.89 14.20
CA ALA A 25 -8.85 5.34 15.25
C ALA A 25 -10.27 5.94 15.23
N MET A 26 -10.38 7.26 14.99
CA MET A 26 -11.67 7.93 14.84
C MET A 26 -12.46 7.39 13.64
N LEU A 27 -11.84 7.27 12.47
CA LEU A 27 -12.49 6.74 11.26
C LEU A 27 -12.99 5.30 11.49
N LYS A 28 -12.18 4.45 12.13
CA LYS A 28 -12.58 3.08 12.45
C LYS A 28 -13.76 3.00 13.41
N ARG A 29 -13.85 3.93 14.37
CA ARG A 29 -14.97 4.01 15.32
C ARG A 29 -16.25 4.54 14.68
N GLU A 30 -16.13 5.59 13.87
CA GLU A 30 -17.30 6.35 13.37
C GLU A 30 -17.82 5.83 12.03
N LEU A 31 -16.98 5.14 11.26
CA LEU A 31 -17.30 4.61 9.94
C LEU A 31 -16.85 3.13 9.81
N PRO A 32 -17.46 2.20 10.58
CA PRO A 32 -17.01 0.80 10.64
C PRO A 32 -17.10 0.07 9.29
N ASP A 33 -17.96 0.52 8.39
CA ASP A 33 -18.15 -0.06 7.05
C ASP A 33 -17.10 0.41 6.04
N VAL A 34 -16.25 1.39 6.39
CA VAL A 34 -15.13 1.84 5.56
C VAL A 34 -13.91 0.98 5.85
N VAL A 35 -13.27 0.52 4.77
CA VAL A 35 -11.95 -0.10 4.86
C VAL A 35 -10.91 1.02 4.96
N VAL A 36 -10.23 1.13 6.10
CA VAL A 36 -9.23 2.17 6.37
C VAL A 36 -7.88 1.51 6.64
N GLY A 37 -6.94 1.71 5.74
CA GLY A 37 -5.55 1.28 5.89
C GLY A 37 -4.63 2.42 6.31
N ALA A 38 -3.50 2.08 6.91
CA ALA A 38 -2.44 3.03 7.20
C ALA A 38 -1.38 3.01 6.09
N GLY A 39 -1.15 4.17 5.48
CA GLY A 39 -0.11 4.38 4.47
C GLY A 39 1.09 5.12 5.01
N THR A 40 2.21 5.08 4.28
CA THR A 40 3.48 5.67 4.76
C THR A 40 3.98 5.03 6.06
N VAL A 41 3.77 3.72 6.22
CA VAL A 41 4.38 2.97 7.32
C VAL A 41 5.87 2.77 7.00
N LEU A 42 6.75 3.32 7.85
CA LEU A 42 8.20 3.33 7.65
C LEU A 42 8.95 2.45 8.67
N THR A 43 8.32 2.12 9.79
CA THR A 43 8.95 1.37 10.89
C THR A 43 8.02 0.28 11.42
N VAL A 44 8.62 -0.71 12.10
CA VAL A 44 7.87 -1.77 12.81
C VAL A 44 7.00 -1.17 13.91
N GLU A 45 7.45 -0.09 14.55
CA GLU A 45 6.66 0.61 15.56
C GLU A 45 5.42 1.27 14.96
N GLN A 46 5.54 1.94 13.81
CA GLN A 46 4.38 2.49 13.10
C GLN A 46 3.43 1.40 12.60
N MET A 47 3.97 0.25 12.17
CA MET A 47 3.17 -0.93 11.81
C MET A 47 2.32 -1.37 13.01
N GLN A 48 2.94 -1.56 14.18
CA GLN A 48 2.22 -1.98 15.38
C GLN A 48 1.19 -0.95 15.83
N GLN A 49 1.57 0.34 15.89
CA GLN A 49 0.65 1.42 16.24
C GLN A 49 -0.56 1.49 15.30
N SER A 50 -0.37 1.24 13.99
CA SER A 50 -1.46 1.21 13.01
C SER A 50 -2.40 0.02 13.24
N ILE A 51 -1.85 -1.15 13.55
CA ILE A 51 -2.63 -2.35 13.91
C ILE A 51 -3.45 -2.08 15.17
N ASP A 52 -2.82 -1.52 16.21
CA ASP A 52 -3.47 -1.22 17.49
C ASP A 52 -4.57 -0.16 17.35
N ALA A 53 -4.40 0.78 16.42
CA ALA A 53 -5.41 1.77 16.06
C ALA A 53 -6.57 1.20 15.19
N GLY A 54 -6.47 -0.06 14.78
CA GLY A 54 -7.53 -0.77 14.06
C GLY A 54 -7.46 -0.66 12.53
N ALA A 55 -6.27 -0.39 11.95
CA ALA A 55 -6.12 -0.43 10.49
C ALA A 55 -6.54 -1.78 9.90
N ASP A 56 -7.21 -1.74 8.74
CA ASP A 56 -7.62 -2.96 8.02
C ASP A 56 -6.51 -3.49 7.10
N PHE A 57 -5.59 -2.63 6.67
CA PHE A 57 -4.43 -2.98 5.87
C PHE A 57 -3.30 -1.96 6.03
N LEU A 58 -2.09 -2.32 5.59
CA LEU A 58 -0.93 -1.43 5.64
C LEU A 58 -0.31 -1.21 4.27
N VAL A 59 0.26 -0.03 4.06
CA VAL A 59 0.98 0.35 2.84
C VAL A 59 2.29 1.04 3.20
N THR A 60 3.37 0.60 2.57
CA THR A 60 4.69 1.26 2.67
C THR A 60 5.04 1.93 1.33
N PRO A 61 5.82 3.03 1.33
CA PRO A 61 6.30 3.64 0.08
C PRO A 61 7.50 2.86 -0.49
N GLY A 62 8.26 2.20 0.38
CA GLY A 62 9.43 1.36 0.10
C GLY A 62 9.62 0.42 1.29
N THR A 63 10.26 -0.73 1.06
CA THR A 63 10.25 -1.81 2.07
C THR A 63 11.65 -2.39 2.28
N PRO A 64 12.44 -1.83 3.21
CA PRO A 64 13.73 -2.40 3.55
C PRO A 64 13.58 -3.79 4.19
N PRO A 65 14.61 -4.66 4.15
CA PRO A 65 14.50 -6.06 4.57
C PRO A 65 13.90 -6.28 5.97
N ALA A 66 14.36 -5.53 6.97
CA ALA A 66 13.86 -5.66 8.34
C ALA A 66 12.37 -5.32 8.48
N LEU A 67 11.87 -4.35 7.70
CA LEU A 67 10.45 -4.02 7.67
C LEU A 67 9.67 -5.09 6.88
N ALA A 68 10.24 -5.60 5.78
CA ALA A 68 9.61 -6.65 4.99
C ALA A 68 9.35 -7.93 5.79
N ASP A 69 10.30 -8.33 6.64
CA ASP A 69 10.17 -9.51 7.50
C ASP A 69 9.06 -9.31 8.55
N ALA A 70 8.98 -8.12 9.17
CA ALA A 70 7.93 -7.79 10.12
C ALA A 70 6.54 -7.73 9.47
N LEU A 71 6.43 -7.10 8.28
CA LEU A 71 5.18 -7.01 7.53
C LEU A 71 4.67 -8.39 7.08
N ALA A 72 5.56 -9.33 6.77
CA ALA A 72 5.18 -10.68 6.38
C ALA A 72 4.55 -11.47 7.54
N ALA A 73 4.84 -11.07 8.78
CA ALA A 73 4.25 -11.63 10.01
C ALA A 73 3.03 -10.83 10.50
N ALA A 74 2.61 -9.75 9.82
CA ALA A 74 1.49 -8.94 10.24
C ALA A 74 0.17 -9.75 10.22
N PRO A 75 -0.74 -9.53 11.18
CA PRO A 75 -2.02 -10.25 11.27
C PRO A 75 -3.07 -9.75 10.27
N LEU A 76 -2.73 -8.79 9.40
CA LEU A 76 -3.62 -8.14 8.45
C LEU A 76 -2.97 -8.05 7.05
N PRO A 77 -3.74 -7.77 5.99
CA PRO A 77 -3.20 -7.57 4.65
C PRO A 77 -2.19 -6.41 4.58
N VAL A 78 -1.12 -6.59 3.81
CA VAL A 78 -0.10 -5.57 3.57
C VAL A 78 0.17 -5.44 2.07
N VAL A 79 0.30 -4.19 1.60
CA VAL A 79 0.74 -3.85 0.24
C VAL A 79 2.09 -3.12 0.33
N PRO A 80 3.23 -3.86 0.37
CA PRO A 80 4.55 -3.28 0.50
C PRO A 80 4.99 -2.56 -0.78
N GLY A 81 5.62 -1.39 -0.64
CA GLY A 81 6.16 -0.60 -1.73
C GLY A 81 7.54 -1.07 -2.21
N ALA A 82 7.74 -0.98 -3.52
CA ALA A 82 9.01 -1.22 -4.21
C ALA A 82 9.08 -0.43 -5.53
N ALA A 83 10.30 -0.28 -6.06
CA ALA A 83 10.61 0.47 -7.28
C ALA A 83 11.33 -0.36 -8.35
N THR A 84 11.93 -1.49 -7.98
CA THR A 84 12.78 -2.30 -8.89
C THR A 84 12.39 -3.78 -8.92
N PRO A 85 12.75 -4.52 -9.99
CA PRO A 85 12.55 -5.96 -10.05
C PRO A 85 13.16 -6.72 -8.87
N THR A 86 14.37 -6.34 -8.43
CA THR A 86 15.05 -7.00 -7.29
C THR A 86 14.29 -6.80 -5.98
N GLU A 87 13.79 -5.59 -5.72
CA GLU A 87 12.97 -5.33 -4.53
C GLU A 87 11.64 -6.10 -4.58
N LEU A 88 10.98 -6.13 -5.74
CA LEU A 88 9.73 -6.87 -5.92
C LEU A 88 9.94 -8.38 -5.75
N LEU A 89 11.04 -8.94 -6.26
CA LEU A 89 11.38 -10.35 -6.06
C LEU A 89 11.72 -10.66 -4.60
N SER A 90 12.38 -9.73 -3.89
CA SER A 90 12.65 -9.85 -2.45
C SER A 90 11.36 -9.91 -1.64
N LEU A 91 10.35 -9.12 -2.00
CA LEU A 91 9.02 -9.17 -1.39
C LEU A 91 8.25 -10.43 -1.81
N TYR A 92 8.33 -10.83 -3.08
CA TYR A 92 7.69 -12.04 -3.59
C TYR A 92 8.18 -13.30 -2.85
N ALA A 93 9.48 -13.38 -2.57
CA ALA A 93 10.09 -14.47 -1.81
C ALA A 93 9.58 -14.56 -0.35
N ARG A 94 9.05 -13.46 0.20
CA ARG A 94 8.41 -13.40 1.52
C ARG A 94 6.90 -13.69 1.47
N GLY A 95 6.38 -14.08 0.31
CA GLY A 95 4.98 -14.44 0.13
C GLY A 95 4.08 -13.30 -0.34
N PHE A 96 4.59 -12.08 -0.49
CA PHE A 96 3.77 -10.98 -1.03
C PHE A 96 3.41 -11.26 -2.49
N ARG A 97 2.13 -11.05 -2.84
CA ARG A 97 1.60 -11.18 -4.21
C ARG A 97 0.92 -9.90 -4.70
N VAL A 98 0.77 -8.91 -3.82
CA VAL A 98 0.27 -7.59 -4.14
C VAL A 98 1.27 -6.59 -3.57
N CYS A 99 1.91 -5.80 -4.44
CA CYS A 99 2.90 -4.80 -4.03
C CYS A 99 2.51 -3.42 -4.58
N LYS A 100 2.95 -2.36 -3.93
CA LYS A 100 2.85 -1.00 -4.42
C LYS A 100 4.06 -0.71 -5.31
N LEU A 101 3.81 -0.23 -6.53
CA LEU A 101 4.86 0.30 -7.40
C LEU A 101 4.93 1.81 -7.16
N PHE A 102 6.02 2.27 -6.55
CA PHE A 102 6.16 3.68 -6.18
C PHE A 102 7.61 4.18 -6.32
N PRO A 103 7.82 5.40 -6.85
CA PRO A 103 6.86 6.28 -7.54
C PRO A 103 6.63 5.82 -8.99
N ALA A 104 5.41 5.35 -9.30
CA ALA A 104 5.09 4.59 -10.51
C ALA A 104 5.59 5.22 -11.81
N THR A 105 5.27 6.49 -12.08
CA THR A 105 5.69 7.13 -13.34
C THR A 105 7.20 7.30 -13.46
N ALA A 106 7.88 7.59 -12.36
CA ALA A 106 9.33 7.82 -12.35
C ALA A 106 10.15 6.51 -12.45
N VAL A 107 9.56 5.36 -12.12
CA VAL A 107 10.21 4.04 -12.20
C VAL A 107 9.81 3.25 -13.45
N GLY A 108 9.23 3.92 -14.45
CA GLY A 108 8.90 3.36 -15.76
C GLY A 108 7.43 3.00 -15.99
N GLY A 109 6.56 3.14 -14.98
CA GLY A 109 5.11 3.00 -15.10
C GLY A 109 4.69 1.71 -15.81
N LEU A 110 3.88 1.84 -16.87
CA LEU A 110 3.40 0.72 -17.67
C LEU A 110 4.51 -0.15 -18.26
N ALA A 111 5.66 0.43 -18.62
CA ALA A 111 6.77 -0.35 -19.18
C ALA A 111 7.34 -1.31 -18.13
N MET A 112 7.48 -0.86 -16.87
CA MET A 112 7.89 -1.71 -15.75
C MET A 112 6.86 -2.82 -15.49
N ILE A 113 5.57 -2.48 -15.41
CA ILE A 113 4.49 -3.44 -15.15
C ILE A 113 4.45 -4.52 -16.23
N LYS A 114 4.47 -4.13 -17.52
CA LYS A 114 4.48 -5.07 -18.65
C LYS A 114 5.73 -5.94 -18.68
N GLY A 115 6.89 -5.37 -18.36
CA GLY A 115 8.16 -6.11 -18.28
C GLY A 115 8.17 -7.20 -17.19
N LEU A 116 7.45 -6.96 -16.08
CA LEU A 116 7.36 -7.90 -14.96
C LEU A 116 6.26 -8.97 -15.12
N ALA A 117 5.21 -8.68 -15.90
CA ALA A 117 4.06 -9.57 -16.09
C ALA A 117 4.44 -10.94 -16.68
N GLY A 118 5.53 -11.03 -17.45
CA GLY A 118 6.07 -12.30 -17.94
C GLY A 118 6.73 -13.14 -16.83
N PRO A 119 7.85 -12.67 -16.24
CA PRO A 119 8.61 -13.45 -15.26
C PRO A 119 7.92 -13.62 -13.90
N VAL A 120 6.99 -12.74 -13.53
CA VAL A 120 6.32 -12.75 -12.21
C VAL A 120 4.80 -12.63 -12.38
N ALA A 121 4.20 -13.55 -13.13
CA ALA A 121 2.79 -13.49 -13.55
C ALA A 121 1.77 -13.38 -12.39
N ASP A 122 2.09 -13.94 -11.21
CA ASP A 122 1.21 -13.91 -10.04
C ASP A 122 1.36 -12.64 -9.18
N LEU A 123 2.26 -11.72 -9.54
CA LEU A 123 2.47 -10.47 -8.83
C LEU A 123 1.55 -9.37 -9.38
N LYS A 124 0.66 -8.87 -8.53
CA LYS A 124 -0.17 -7.70 -8.81
C LYS A 124 0.50 -6.44 -8.28
N LEU A 125 0.40 -5.37 -9.05
CA LEU A 125 0.98 -4.07 -8.70
C LEU A 125 -0.12 -3.02 -8.53
N CYS A 126 -0.05 -2.25 -7.44
CA CYS A 126 -0.82 -1.04 -7.23
C CYS A 126 0.08 0.17 -7.55
N PRO A 127 0.01 0.77 -8.75
CA PRO A 127 0.84 1.90 -9.12
C PRO A 127 0.40 3.16 -8.37
N THR A 128 1.35 3.85 -7.73
CA THR A 128 1.09 5.13 -7.05
C THR A 128 2.19 6.13 -7.38
N GLY A 129 1.81 7.40 -7.57
CA GLY A 129 2.72 8.48 -7.92
C GLY A 129 2.68 8.78 -9.42
N GLY A 130 2.11 9.94 -9.76
CA GLY A 130 1.97 10.41 -11.15
C GLY A 130 0.79 9.82 -11.92
N ILE A 131 -0.08 9.03 -11.28
CA ILE A 131 -1.35 8.58 -11.87
C ILE A 131 -2.37 9.71 -11.78
N THR A 132 -3.07 9.99 -12.88
CA THR A 132 -4.09 11.03 -12.99
C THR A 132 -5.37 10.43 -13.58
N GLU A 133 -6.48 11.17 -13.55
CA GLU A 133 -7.73 10.75 -14.19
C GLU A 133 -7.54 10.35 -15.67
N ASN A 134 -6.71 11.11 -16.39
CA ASN A 134 -6.43 10.87 -17.81
C ASN A 134 -5.59 9.61 -18.06
N THR A 135 -4.77 9.20 -17.09
CA THR A 135 -3.81 8.09 -17.27
C THR A 135 -4.22 6.82 -16.54
N ALA A 136 -5.17 6.89 -15.60
CA ALA A 136 -5.58 5.76 -14.76
C ALA A 136 -6.06 4.55 -15.58
N ALA A 137 -6.86 4.78 -16.63
CA ALA A 137 -7.41 3.72 -17.47
C ALA A 137 -6.33 2.88 -18.19
N GLU A 138 -5.13 3.41 -18.38
CA GLU A 138 -4.03 2.67 -19.00
C GLU A 138 -3.41 1.61 -18.07
N TYR A 139 -3.61 1.75 -16.76
CA TYR A 139 -3.05 0.87 -15.71
C TYR A 139 -4.03 -0.19 -15.19
N LEU A 140 -5.32 -0.07 -15.50
CA LEU A 140 -6.41 -0.96 -15.06
C LEU A 140 -6.60 -2.12 -16.05
#